data_AF-A0A1F2QT41-F1
#
_entry.id   AF-A0A1F2QT41-F1
#
_cell.length_a   1.000
_cell.length_b   1.000
_cell.length_c   1.000
_cell.angle_alpha   90.00
_cell.angle_beta   90.00
_cell.angle_gamma   90.00
#
_symmetry.space_group_name_H-M   'P 1'
#
loop_
_entity.id
_entity.type
_entity.pdbx_description
1 polymer ?
#
loop_
_entity_poly.entity_id
_entity_poly.type
_entity_poly.pdbx_seq_one_letter_code
_entity_poly.pdbx_strand_id
1 'polypeptide(L)'
;MNTATGVLRQEHDAILRMLEVAEAVARQLDRGENVPADTLAGLLEFFRLFADRCHHGKEEDLLFPLLEKKGLPRAGGPIGVMLGEHEDGRALVGQMAAAAEDYGKSDSTARRRWAEAARGYADLLRQHIHKENNVLFMVAESLLTDAEQAELARAFERVEEEKLGPGTHERLHALMDRLAAQVLSS
;
A
#
# COMPACT_ATOMS: atom_id res chain seq x y z
N MET A 1 7.56 -0.27 -23.64
CA MET A 1 7.54 -1.30 -22.57
C MET A 1 7.47 -0.57 -21.26
N ASN A 2 6.60 -0.98 -20.33
CA ASN A 2 6.64 -0.44 -18.96
C ASN A 2 7.91 -0.94 -18.28
N THR A 3 8.67 -0.03 -17.66
CA THR A 3 9.78 -0.38 -16.77
C THR A 3 9.23 -0.91 -15.45
N ALA A 4 10.02 -1.65 -14.68
CA ALA A 4 9.58 -2.15 -13.38
C ALA A 4 9.22 -1.00 -12.42
N THR A 5 10.04 0.04 -12.37
CA THR A 5 9.74 1.26 -11.60
C THR A 5 8.53 2.02 -12.13
N GLY A 6 8.18 1.86 -13.42
CA GLY A 6 6.96 2.43 -13.99
C GLY A 6 5.69 1.69 -13.56
N VAL A 7 5.78 0.36 -13.36
CA VAL A 7 4.68 -0.45 -12.80
C VAL A 7 4.42 -0.04 -11.35
N LEU A 8 5.46 0.02 -10.52
CA LEU A 8 5.32 0.40 -9.10
C LEU A 8 4.73 1.81 -8.94
N ARG A 9 5.11 2.76 -9.80
CA ARG A 9 4.50 4.11 -9.82
C ARG A 9 3.01 4.10 -10.14
N GLN A 10 2.54 3.23 -11.04
CA GLN A 10 1.11 3.11 -11.32
C GLN A 10 0.36 2.50 -10.13
N GLU A 11 0.97 1.57 -9.42
CA GLU A 11 0.41 1.01 -8.19
C GLU A 11 0.34 2.05 -7.06
N HIS A 12 1.34 2.93 -6.96
CA HIS A 12 1.31 4.07 -6.05
C HIS A 12 0.08 4.96 -6.26
N ASP A 13 -0.35 5.20 -7.49
CA ASP A 13 -1.55 5.99 -7.76
C ASP A 13 -2.81 5.35 -7.15
N ALA A 14 -2.94 4.02 -7.26
CA ALA A 14 -4.04 3.27 -6.65
C ALA A 14 -3.96 3.28 -5.11
N ILE A 15 -2.76 3.15 -4.55
CA ILE A 15 -2.54 3.22 -3.10
C ILE A 15 -2.92 4.62 -2.59
N LEU A 16 -2.39 5.68 -3.19
CA LEU A 16 -2.70 7.07 -2.83
C LEU A 16 -4.21 7.34 -2.88
N ARG A 17 -4.90 6.84 -3.90
CA ARG A 17 -6.36 6.96 -4.01
C ARG A 17 -7.07 6.31 -2.81
N MET A 18 -6.63 5.14 -2.38
CA MET A 18 -7.22 4.45 -1.23
C MET A 18 -6.85 5.08 0.12
N LEU A 19 -5.72 5.78 0.22
CA LEU A 19 -5.43 6.62 1.39
C LEU A 19 -6.43 7.77 1.52
N GLU A 20 -6.82 8.42 0.41
CA GLU A 20 -7.85 9.48 0.43
C GLU A 20 -9.20 8.93 0.94
N VAL A 21 -9.57 7.71 0.51
CA VAL A 21 -10.78 7.03 0.98
C VAL A 21 -10.69 6.75 2.48
N ALA A 22 -9.57 6.21 2.97
CA ALA A 22 -9.38 5.92 4.39
C ALA A 22 -9.49 7.18 5.26
N GLU A 23 -8.91 8.29 4.82
CA GLU A 23 -9.01 9.57 5.55
C GLU A 23 -10.41 10.15 5.52
N ALA A 24 -11.14 9.99 4.40
CA ALA A 24 -12.55 10.40 4.34
C ALA A 24 -13.41 9.59 5.32
N VAL A 25 -13.20 8.28 5.39
CA VAL A 25 -13.82 7.42 6.41
C VAL A 25 -13.43 7.87 7.82
N ALA A 26 -12.15 8.18 8.07
CA ALA A 26 -11.70 8.68 9.36
C ALA A 26 -12.44 9.97 9.76
N ARG A 27 -12.63 10.92 8.83
CA ARG A 27 -13.43 12.14 9.06
C ARG A 27 -14.90 11.83 9.37
N GLN A 28 -15.52 10.89 8.66
CA GLN A 28 -16.91 10.47 8.93
C GLN A 28 -17.03 9.90 10.35
N LEU A 29 -16.12 9.01 10.74
CA LEU A 29 -16.08 8.41 12.08
C LEU A 29 -15.88 9.45 13.19
N ASP A 30 -15.02 10.46 12.99
CA ASP A 30 -14.83 11.56 13.94
C ASP A 30 -16.08 12.42 14.11
N ARG A 31 -16.88 12.58 13.05
CA ARG A 31 -18.19 13.26 13.11
C ARG A 31 -19.29 12.41 13.75
N GLY A 32 -18.97 11.18 14.16
CA GLY A 32 -19.92 10.23 14.74
C GLY A 32 -20.86 9.61 13.72
N GLU A 33 -20.56 9.73 12.42
CA GLU A 33 -21.33 9.10 11.37
C GLU A 33 -21.18 7.57 11.43
N ASN A 34 -22.21 6.88 10.98
CA ASN A 34 -22.17 5.43 10.90
C ASN A 34 -21.54 5.00 9.57
N VAL A 35 -20.34 4.44 9.65
CA VAL A 35 -19.67 3.82 8.49
C VAL A 35 -20.00 2.33 8.48
N PRO A 36 -20.40 1.75 7.33
CA PRO A 36 -20.62 0.31 7.22
C PRO A 36 -19.35 -0.50 7.55
N ALA A 37 -19.50 -1.58 8.31
CA ALA A 37 -18.37 -2.46 8.65
C ALA A 37 -17.65 -3.00 7.40
N ASP A 38 -18.40 -3.29 6.33
CA ASP A 38 -17.86 -3.74 5.04
C ASP A 38 -16.95 -2.70 4.37
N THR A 39 -17.15 -1.41 4.64
CA THR A 39 -16.27 -0.34 4.15
C THR A 39 -14.92 -0.39 4.87
N LEU A 40 -14.92 -0.57 6.19
CA LEU A 40 -13.69 -0.73 6.98
C LEU A 40 -12.94 -2.02 6.58
N ALA A 41 -13.68 -3.12 6.42
CA ALA A 41 -13.13 -4.40 5.99
C ALA A 41 -12.53 -4.32 4.58
N GLY A 42 -13.20 -3.65 3.64
CA GLY A 42 -12.69 -3.45 2.29
C GLY A 42 -11.41 -2.63 2.22
N LEU A 43 -11.28 -1.58 3.03
CA LEU A 43 -10.03 -0.81 3.14
C LEU A 43 -8.88 -1.68 3.68
N LEU A 44 -9.13 -2.44 4.75
CA LEU A 44 -8.15 -3.35 5.33
C LEU A 44 -7.72 -4.44 4.35
N GLU A 45 -8.67 -4.99 3.58
CA GLU A 45 -8.39 -5.96 2.53
C GLU A 45 -7.47 -5.35 1.46
N PHE A 46 -7.80 -4.15 0.97
CA PHE A 46 -6.99 -3.48 -0.04
C PHE A 46 -5.56 -3.22 0.45
N PHE A 47 -5.38 -2.67 1.66
CA PHE A 47 -4.03 -2.40 2.17
C PHE A 47 -3.22 -3.66 2.42
N ARG A 48 -3.84 -4.74 2.90
CA ARG A 48 -3.13 -6.01 3.14
C ARG A 48 -2.78 -6.75 1.86
N LEU A 49 -3.67 -6.74 0.87
CA LEU A 49 -3.48 -7.52 -0.35
C LEU A 49 -2.75 -6.71 -1.42
N PHE A 50 -3.22 -5.51 -1.73
CA PHE A 50 -2.66 -4.69 -2.80
C PHE A 50 -1.38 -3.98 -2.34
N ALA A 51 -1.46 -3.12 -1.33
CA ALA A 51 -0.31 -2.32 -0.90
C ALA A 51 0.81 -3.19 -0.32
N ASP A 52 0.48 -4.15 0.54
CA ASP A 52 1.48 -4.95 1.22
C ASP A 52 1.87 -6.22 0.43
N ARG A 53 0.98 -7.21 0.31
CA ARG A 53 1.36 -8.50 -0.28
C ARG A 53 1.75 -8.42 -1.76
N CYS A 54 1.14 -7.52 -2.52
CA CYS A 54 1.46 -7.31 -3.94
C CYS A 54 2.61 -6.32 -4.11
N HIS A 55 2.37 -5.05 -3.79
CA HIS A 55 3.29 -3.96 -4.11
C HIS A 55 4.60 -4.03 -3.30
N HIS A 56 4.55 -3.96 -1.96
CA HIS A 56 5.76 -4.18 -1.15
C HIS A 56 6.35 -5.57 -1.38
N GLY A 57 5.52 -6.57 -1.68
CA GLY A 57 5.98 -7.90 -2.06
C GLY A 57 6.87 -7.92 -3.30
N LYS A 58 6.56 -7.15 -4.34
CA LYS A 58 7.39 -6.97 -5.55
C LYS A 58 8.72 -6.30 -5.19
N GLU A 59 8.68 -5.36 -4.27
CA GLU A 59 9.87 -4.63 -3.84
C GLU A 59 10.80 -5.47 -2.98
N GLU A 60 10.29 -6.05 -1.90
CA GLU A 60 11.06 -6.82 -0.92
C GLU A 60 11.65 -8.11 -1.49
N ASP A 61 10.90 -8.79 -2.38
CA ASP A 61 11.32 -10.09 -2.91
C ASP A 61 12.14 -9.98 -4.19
N LEU A 62 12.00 -8.90 -4.97
CA LEU A 62 12.60 -8.79 -6.30
C LEU A 62 13.42 -7.52 -6.49
N LEU A 63 12.84 -6.32 -6.33
CA LEU A 63 13.55 -5.06 -6.60
C LEU A 63 14.72 -4.85 -5.62
N PHE A 64 14.46 -4.88 -4.31
CA PHE A 64 15.48 -4.60 -3.30
C PHE A 64 16.63 -5.62 -3.35
N PRO A 65 16.39 -6.94 -3.49
CA PRO A 65 17.48 -7.90 -3.68
C PRO A 65 18.30 -7.66 -4.96
N LEU A 66 17.68 -7.19 -6.04
CA LEU A 66 18.40 -6.84 -7.26
C LEU A 66 19.27 -5.59 -7.05
N LEU A 67 18.73 -4.55 -6.41
CA LEU A 67 19.48 -3.34 -6.09
C LEU A 67 20.64 -3.62 -5.11
N GLU A 68 20.46 -4.56 -4.18
CA GLU A 68 21.51 -5.03 -3.28
C GLU A 68 22.66 -5.68 -4.07
N LYS A 69 22.35 -6.55 -5.03
CA LYS A 69 23.36 -7.13 -5.94
C LYS A 69 24.07 -6.08 -6.79
N LYS A 70 23.45 -4.91 -7.01
CA LYS A 70 24.02 -3.76 -7.71
C LYS A 70 24.83 -2.82 -6.80
N GLY A 71 24.99 -3.17 -5.53
CA GLY A 71 25.83 -2.45 -4.58
C GLY A 71 25.10 -1.45 -3.68
N LEU A 72 23.76 -1.39 -3.73
CA LEU A 72 22.99 -0.57 -2.80
C LEU A 72 22.81 -1.33 -1.47
N PRO A 73 23.33 -0.85 -0.32
CA PRO A 73 23.31 -1.61 0.92
C PRO A 73 21.87 -1.81 1.42
N ARG A 74 21.56 -3.05 1.85
CA ARG A 74 20.25 -3.40 2.40
C ARG A 74 19.92 -2.66 3.70
N ALA A 75 20.93 -2.40 4.54
CA ALA A 75 20.76 -1.69 5.82
C ALA A 75 21.54 -0.37 5.81
N GLY A 76 21.03 0.62 6.55
CA GLY A 76 21.69 1.93 6.70
C GLY A 76 21.62 2.84 5.47
N GLY A 77 20.81 2.49 4.48
CA GLY A 77 20.57 3.26 3.25
C GLY A 77 19.10 3.25 2.83
N PRO A 78 18.77 3.70 1.61
CA PRO A 78 17.38 3.81 1.13
C PRO A 78 16.54 2.54 1.29
N ILE A 79 17.09 1.37 0.94
CA ILE A 79 16.39 0.07 1.10
C ILE A 79 16.03 -0.17 2.57
N GLY A 80 16.96 0.08 3.49
CA GLY A 80 16.73 -0.13 4.92
C GLY A 80 15.66 0.78 5.50
N VAL A 81 15.57 2.02 5.00
CA VAL A 81 14.48 2.94 5.37
C VAL A 81 13.13 2.42 4.86
N MET A 82 13.05 1.97 3.60
CA MET A 82 11.78 1.45 3.05
C MET A 82 11.30 0.21 3.82
N LEU A 83 12.20 -0.74 4.09
CA LEU A 83 11.88 -1.93 4.88
C LEU A 83 11.34 -1.60 6.29
N GLY A 84 11.96 -0.62 6.96
CA GLY A 84 11.46 -0.16 8.27
C GLY A 84 10.05 0.43 8.18
N GLU A 85 9.80 1.22 7.15
CA GLU A 85 8.49 1.85 6.93
C GLU A 85 7.41 0.86 6.50
N HIS A 86 7.76 -0.21 5.77
CA HIS A 86 6.83 -1.30 5.49
C HIS A 86 6.35 -1.94 6.79
N GLU A 87 7.25 -2.21 7.75
CA GLU A 87 6.88 -2.76 9.06
C GLU A 87 6.02 -1.80 9.88
N ASP A 88 6.36 -0.51 9.91
CA ASP A 88 5.53 0.52 10.56
C ASP A 88 4.13 0.60 9.92
N GLY A 89 4.05 0.49 8.59
CA GLY A 89 2.81 0.42 7.83
C GLY A 89 1.96 -0.80 8.21
N ARG A 90 2.57 -1.99 8.26
CA ARG A 90 1.90 -3.23 8.69
C ARG A 90 1.37 -3.10 10.13
N ALA A 91 2.11 -2.45 11.02
CA ALA A 91 1.67 -2.21 12.40
C ALA A 91 0.42 -1.30 12.46
N LEU A 92 0.37 -0.22 11.68
CA LEU A 92 -0.80 0.67 11.60
C LEU A 92 -2.02 -0.02 10.99
N VAL A 93 -1.82 -0.85 9.96
CA VAL A 93 -2.89 -1.70 9.40
C VAL A 93 -3.41 -2.71 10.44
N GLY A 94 -2.53 -3.25 11.28
CA GLY A 94 -2.91 -4.08 12.43
C GLY A 94 -3.79 -3.35 13.44
N GLN A 95 -3.44 -2.11 13.78
CA GLN A 95 -4.22 -1.26 14.67
C GLN A 95 -5.60 -0.91 14.10
N MET A 96 -5.66 -0.56 12.81
CA MET A 96 -6.93 -0.34 12.11
C MET A 96 -7.83 -1.57 12.17
N ALA A 97 -7.26 -2.78 11.98
CA ALA A 97 -8.03 -4.01 12.02
C ALA A 97 -8.60 -4.32 13.41
N ALA A 98 -7.80 -4.17 14.47
CA ALA A 98 -8.27 -4.34 15.83
C ALA A 98 -9.39 -3.34 16.17
N ALA A 99 -9.24 -2.08 15.75
CA ALA A 99 -10.27 -1.07 15.94
C ALA A 99 -11.55 -1.36 15.14
N ALA A 100 -11.44 -1.91 13.93
CA ALA A 100 -12.60 -2.31 13.12
C ALA A 100 -13.38 -3.48 13.76
N GLU A 101 -12.68 -4.43 14.39
CA GLU A 101 -13.32 -5.51 15.14
C GLU A 101 -14.09 -4.98 16.36
N ASP A 102 -13.48 -4.08 17.12
CA ASP A 102 -14.11 -3.45 18.28
C ASP A 102 -15.28 -2.53 17.89
N TYR A 103 -15.21 -1.89 16.72
CA TYR A 103 -16.29 -1.11 16.15
C TYR A 103 -17.56 -1.97 15.95
N GLY A 104 -17.40 -3.20 15.46
CA GLY A 104 -18.49 -4.18 15.34
C GLY A 104 -19.10 -4.59 16.69
N LYS A 105 -18.35 -4.45 17.79
CA LYS A 105 -18.79 -4.72 19.17
C LYS A 105 -19.38 -3.48 19.87
N SER A 106 -19.56 -2.37 19.16
CA SER A 106 -20.07 -1.11 19.69
C SER A 106 -19.18 -0.49 20.80
N ASP A 107 -17.87 -0.72 20.75
CA ASP A 107 -16.92 -0.04 21.62
C ASP A 107 -16.87 1.46 21.32
N SER A 108 -17.00 2.30 22.35
CA SER A 108 -17.11 3.76 22.20
C SER A 108 -15.81 4.43 21.75
N THR A 109 -14.66 3.75 21.87
CA THR A 109 -13.35 4.28 21.49
C THR A 109 -12.88 3.81 20.11
N ALA A 110 -13.50 2.75 19.56
CA ALA A 110 -13.11 2.11 18.31
C ALA A 110 -13.04 3.09 17.14
N ARG A 111 -14.02 4.00 17.03
CA ARG A 111 -14.05 5.04 15.97
C ARG A 111 -12.78 5.88 15.97
N ARG A 112 -12.41 6.41 17.14
CA ARG A 112 -11.23 7.27 17.31
C ARG A 112 -9.95 6.50 17.00
N ARG A 113 -9.80 5.29 17.54
CA ARG A 113 -8.62 4.44 17.31
C ARG A 113 -8.44 4.11 15.83
N TRP A 114 -9.53 3.77 15.14
CA TRP A 114 -9.50 3.50 13.70
C TRP A 114 -9.07 4.75 12.92
N ALA A 115 -9.68 5.90 13.22
CA ALA A 115 -9.39 7.16 12.54
C ALA A 115 -7.94 7.64 12.76
N GLU A 116 -7.41 7.49 13.97
CA GLU A 116 -6.01 7.79 14.30
C GLU A 116 -5.03 6.89 13.52
N ALA A 117 -5.26 5.58 13.53
CA ALA A 117 -4.40 4.63 12.81
C ALA A 117 -4.45 4.84 11.28
N ALA A 118 -5.64 5.13 10.73
CA ALA A 118 -5.81 5.41 9.31
C ALA A 118 -5.07 6.67 8.85
N ARG A 119 -5.12 7.76 9.63
CA ARG A 119 -4.34 8.98 9.35
C ARG A 119 -2.84 8.73 9.45
N GLY A 120 -2.40 8.03 10.50
CA GLY A 120 -0.98 7.67 10.65
C GLY A 120 -0.47 6.84 9.47
N TYR A 121 -1.26 5.87 8.99
CA TYR A 121 -0.94 5.07 7.82
C TYR A 121 -0.88 5.91 6.54
N ALA A 122 -1.83 6.82 6.35
CA ALA A 122 -1.88 7.70 5.19
C ALA A 122 -0.68 8.67 5.13
N ASP A 123 -0.30 9.26 6.26
CA ASP A 123 0.85 10.15 6.34
C ASP A 123 2.17 9.41 6.10
N LEU A 124 2.33 8.22 6.69
CA LEU A 124 3.49 7.36 6.48
C LEU A 124 3.62 7.00 5.00
N LEU A 125 2.58 6.44 4.38
CA LEU A 125 2.65 5.93 3.02
C LEU A 125 2.85 7.05 1.98
N ARG A 126 2.32 8.27 2.21
CA ARG A 126 2.63 9.40 1.31
C ARG A 126 4.10 9.78 1.33
N GLN A 127 4.70 9.82 2.51
CA GLN A 127 6.13 10.13 2.65
C GLN A 127 7.00 8.99 2.09
N HIS A 128 6.59 7.76 2.33
CA HIS A 128 7.20 6.56 1.78
C HIS A 128 7.21 6.58 0.25
N ILE A 129 6.04 6.68 -0.38
CA ILE A 129 5.86 6.75 -1.84
C ILE A 129 6.65 7.92 -2.44
N HIS A 130 6.69 9.07 -1.77
CA HIS A 130 7.49 10.21 -2.22
C HIS A 130 8.98 9.87 -2.27
N LYS A 131 9.52 9.22 -1.25
CA LYS A 131 10.93 8.80 -1.22
C LYS A 131 11.22 7.73 -2.26
N GLU A 132 10.32 6.79 -2.47
CA GLU A 132 10.52 5.79 -3.52
C GLU A 132 10.54 6.41 -4.90
N ASN A 133 9.49 7.17 -5.25
CA ASN A 133 9.35 7.76 -6.57
C ASN A 133 10.49 8.69 -6.94
N ASN A 134 10.98 9.49 -5.97
CA ASN A 134 11.92 10.58 -6.23
C ASN A 134 13.36 10.29 -5.80
N VAL A 135 13.60 9.22 -5.03
CA VAL A 135 14.95 8.84 -4.58
C VAL A 135 15.27 7.41 -5.00
N LEU A 136 14.54 6.42 -4.47
CA LEU A 136 14.92 5.02 -4.69
C LEU A 136 14.79 4.60 -6.15
N PHE A 137 13.69 4.94 -6.80
CA PHE A 137 13.45 4.57 -8.20
C PHE A 137 14.37 5.31 -9.16
N MET A 138 14.77 6.55 -8.85
CA MET A 138 15.79 7.27 -9.63
C MET A 138 17.15 6.57 -9.55
N VAL A 139 17.53 6.09 -8.36
CA VAL A 139 18.74 5.28 -8.17
C VAL A 139 18.61 3.95 -8.94
N ALA A 140 17.47 3.27 -8.83
CA ALA A 140 17.22 2.02 -9.55
C ALA A 140 17.34 2.20 -11.07
N GLU A 141 16.75 3.26 -11.62
CA GLU A 141 16.83 3.59 -13.05
C GLU A 141 18.25 3.93 -13.52
N SER A 142 19.10 4.44 -12.63
CA SER A 142 20.52 4.66 -12.95
C SER A 142 21.38 3.38 -12.88
N LEU A 143 20.99 2.41 -12.05
CA LEU A 143 21.77 1.19 -11.78
C LEU A 143 21.38 0.01 -12.65
N LEU A 144 20.12 -0.06 -13.07
CA LEU A 144 19.55 -1.18 -13.81
C LEU A 144 19.55 -0.88 -15.32
N THR A 145 19.95 -1.88 -16.09
CA THR A 145 19.83 -1.81 -17.55
C THR A 145 18.37 -1.96 -17.98
N ASP A 146 18.05 -1.51 -19.20
CA ASP A 146 16.70 -1.69 -19.79
C ASP A 146 16.26 -3.15 -19.80
N ALA A 147 17.20 -4.08 -20.04
CA ALA A 147 16.92 -5.51 -20.04
C ALA A 147 16.53 -6.02 -18.65
N GLU A 148 17.22 -5.57 -17.60
CA GLU A 148 16.93 -5.93 -16.21
C GLU A 148 15.61 -5.30 -15.74
N GLN A 149 15.33 -4.05 -16.10
CA GLN A 149 14.04 -3.40 -15.86
C GLN A 149 12.88 -4.18 -16.52
N ALA A 150 13.06 -4.61 -17.77
CA ALA A 150 12.04 -5.39 -18.48
C ALA A 150 11.87 -6.80 -17.90
N GLU A 151 12.95 -7.44 -17.44
CA GLU A 151 12.88 -8.73 -16.76
C GLU A 151 12.18 -8.63 -15.42
N LEU A 152 12.49 -7.59 -14.64
CA LEU A 152 11.86 -7.34 -13.35
C LEU A 152 10.37 -7.06 -13.49
N ALA A 153 9.97 -6.25 -14.49
CA ALA A 153 8.55 -6.03 -14.80
C ALA A 153 7.81 -7.33 -15.12
N ARG A 154 8.40 -8.23 -15.94
CA ARG A 154 7.80 -9.56 -16.19
C ARG A 154 7.75 -10.44 -14.93
N ALA A 155 8.72 -10.30 -14.03
CA ALA A 155 8.73 -11.03 -12.77
C ALA A 155 7.64 -10.52 -11.81
N PHE A 156 7.30 -9.23 -11.83
CA PHE A 156 6.21 -8.66 -11.03
C PHE A 156 4.87 -9.27 -11.39
N GLU A 157 4.58 -9.48 -12.68
CA GLU A 157 3.36 -10.13 -13.14
C GLU A 157 3.21 -11.54 -12.52
N ARG A 158 4.30 -12.31 -12.46
CA ARG A 158 4.30 -13.63 -11.83
C ARG A 158 4.07 -13.58 -10.32
N VAL A 159 4.74 -12.65 -9.63
CA VAL A 159 4.55 -12.49 -8.17
C VAL A 159 3.11 -12.14 -7.85
N GLU A 160 2.49 -11.30 -8.66
CA GLU A 160 1.09 -10.94 -8.51
C GLU A 160 0.17 -12.15 -8.68
N GLU A 161 0.32 -12.93 -9.75
CA GLU A 161 -0.45 -14.17 -9.95
C GLU A 161 -0.23 -15.19 -8.83
N GLU A 162 1.02 -15.41 -8.42
CA GLU A 162 1.37 -16.40 -7.39
C GLU A 162 0.92 -16.00 -5.99
N LYS A 163 1.07 -14.71 -5.61
CA LYS A 163 0.74 -14.24 -4.26
C LYS A 163 -0.74 -13.94 -4.08
N LEU A 164 -1.38 -13.35 -5.09
CA LEU A 164 -2.77 -12.91 -4.99
C LEU A 164 -3.76 -13.92 -5.58
N GLY A 165 -3.31 -14.77 -6.48
CA GLY A 165 -4.16 -15.66 -7.26
C GLY A 165 -4.81 -14.96 -8.47
N PRO A 166 -5.28 -15.73 -9.46
CA PRO A 166 -5.87 -15.18 -10.68
C PRO A 166 -7.11 -14.32 -10.40
N GLY A 167 -7.21 -13.16 -11.06
CA GLY A 167 -8.38 -12.27 -10.98
C GLY A 167 -8.43 -11.38 -9.72
N THR A 168 -7.47 -11.51 -8.81
CA THR A 168 -7.46 -10.72 -7.56
C THR A 168 -7.11 -9.25 -7.82
N HIS A 169 -6.23 -8.96 -8.78
CA HIS A 169 -5.88 -7.59 -9.15
C HIS A 169 -7.13 -6.80 -9.60
N GLU A 170 -7.86 -7.34 -10.58
CA GLU A 170 -9.06 -6.72 -11.13
C GLU A 170 -10.14 -6.56 -10.05
N ARG A 171 -10.29 -7.55 -9.18
CA ARG A 171 -11.21 -7.48 -8.04
C ARG A 171 -10.83 -6.38 -7.05
N LEU A 172 -9.55 -6.18 -6.76
CA LEU A 172 -9.07 -5.13 -5.85
C LEU A 172 -9.21 -3.73 -6.47
N HIS A 173 -9.01 -3.59 -7.78
CA HIS A 173 -9.32 -2.36 -8.51
C HIS A 173 -10.82 -2.04 -8.49
N ALA A 174 -11.68 -3.03 -8.74
CA ALA A 174 -13.12 -2.85 -8.63
C ALA A 174 -13.56 -2.51 -7.18
N LEU A 175 -12.89 -3.09 -6.18
CA LEU A 175 -13.09 -2.74 -4.77
C LEU A 175 -12.73 -1.28 -4.49
N MET A 176 -11.57 -0.82 -4.98
CA MET A 176 -11.13 0.57 -4.88
C MET A 176 -12.17 1.52 -5.50
N ASP A 177 -12.59 1.27 -6.74
CA ASP A 177 -13.56 2.12 -7.44
C ASP A 177 -14.89 2.20 -6.68
N ARG A 178 -15.38 1.06 -6.20
CA ARG A 178 -16.61 0.98 -5.39
C ARG A 178 -16.49 1.79 -4.11
N LEU A 179 -15.40 1.61 -3.34
CA LEU A 179 -15.20 2.31 -2.07
C LEU A 179 -15.02 3.81 -2.29
N ALA A 180 -14.25 4.21 -3.31
CA ALA A 180 -14.06 5.60 -3.69
C ALA A 180 -15.39 6.26 -4.08
N ALA A 181 -16.20 5.60 -4.92
CA ALA A 181 -17.52 6.11 -5.30
C ALA A 181 -18.44 6.28 -4.08
N GLN A 182 -18.45 5.31 -3.17
CA GLN A 182 -19.29 5.34 -1.96
C GLN A 182 -18.87 6.46 -0.99
N VAL A 183 -17.57 6.63 -0.75
CA VAL A 183 -17.07 7.48 0.33
C VAL A 183 -16.79 8.90 -0.14
N LEU A 184 -16.27 9.08 -1.35
CA LEU A 184 -15.78 10.38 -1.83
C LEU A 184 -16.82 11.17 -2.65
N SER A 185 -17.89 10.52 -3.08
CA SER A 185 -19.02 11.20 -3.74
C SER A 185 -20.10 11.69 -2.74
N SER A 186 -19.86 11.46 -1.44
CA SER A 186 -20.75 11.82 -0.33
C SER A 186 -20.26 13.08 0.38
#